data_AF-A0A286DSQ5-F1
#
_entry.id   AF-A0A286DSQ5-F1
#
_cell.length_a   1.000
_cell.length_b   1.000
_cell.length_c   1.000
_cell.angle_alpha   90.00
_cell.angle_beta   90.00
_cell.angle_gamma   90.00
#
_symmetry.space_group_name_H-M   'P 1'
#
loop_
_entity.id
_entity.type
_entity.pdbx_description
1 polymer ?
#
loop_
_entity_poly.entity_id
_entity_poly.type
_entity_poly.pdbx_seq_one_letter_code
_entity_poly.pdbx_strand_id
1 'polypeptide(L)'
;MARGKSVTIGDLTFSSKKAAVDYFMDQREQVRASGPVTEGALFDQLTDLYTRYCNCSPGYELNGRHISGFLVDYELRDNGGYVQHLCYKVKFTNHEVRPFSVNKAVSAIIEAERV
;
A
#
# COMPACT_ATOMS: atom_id res chain seq x y z
N MET A 1 8.10 -17.46 -19.54
CA MET A 1 8.38 -16.03 -19.77
C MET A 1 7.12 -15.24 -19.43
N ALA A 2 6.98 -14.78 -18.20
CA ALA A 2 5.80 -14.01 -17.78
C ALA A 2 5.93 -12.59 -18.34
N ARG A 3 5.10 -12.25 -19.34
CA ARG A 3 4.94 -10.91 -19.88
C ARG A 3 4.62 -10.00 -18.69
N GLY A 4 5.57 -9.14 -18.31
CA GLY A 4 5.42 -8.25 -17.17
C GLY A 4 4.14 -7.46 -17.34
N LYS A 5 3.17 -7.69 -16.44
CA LYS A 5 1.91 -6.96 -16.47
C LYS A 5 2.18 -5.57 -15.97
N SER A 6 1.91 -4.58 -16.83
CA SER A 6 1.89 -3.20 -16.41
C SER A 6 0.75 -3.00 -15.41
N VAL A 7 0.98 -2.17 -14.41
CA VAL A 7 -0.03 -1.79 -13.42
C VAL A 7 -0.05 -0.28 -13.31
N THR A 8 -1.24 0.30 -13.32
CA THR A 8 -1.42 1.75 -13.19
C THR A 8 -2.01 2.05 -11.82
N ILE A 9 -1.31 2.86 -11.04
CA ILE A 9 -1.68 3.24 -9.66
C ILE A 9 -1.66 4.76 -9.60
N GLY A 10 -2.82 5.37 -9.38
CA GLY A 10 -3.04 6.80 -9.62
C GLY A 10 -2.60 7.17 -11.05
N ASP A 11 -1.73 8.17 -11.17
CA ASP A 11 -1.15 8.63 -12.44
C ASP A 11 0.12 7.87 -12.87
N LEU A 12 0.64 6.95 -12.05
CA LEU A 12 1.87 6.22 -12.36
C LEU A 12 1.57 4.88 -13.02
N THR A 13 2.15 4.68 -14.21
CA THR A 13 2.13 3.38 -14.89
C THR A 13 3.47 2.68 -14.70
N PHE A 14 3.44 1.52 -14.07
CA PHE A 14 4.62 0.70 -13.84
C PHE A 14 4.64 -0.45 -14.84
N SER A 15 5.79 -0.76 -15.41
CA SER A 15 5.95 -1.85 -16.39
C SER A 15 5.82 -3.25 -15.78
N SER A 16 5.84 -3.37 -14.45
CA SER A 16 5.70 -4.64 -13.74
C SER A 16 5.22 -4.47 -12.31
N LYS A 17 4.58 -5.52 -11.77
CA LYS A 17 4.28 -5.65 -10.33
C LYS A 17 5.50 -5.32 -9.46
N LYS A 18 6.67 -5.89 -9.79
CA LYS A 18 7.88 -5.67 -8.99
C LYS A 18 8.26 -4.20 -9.00
N ALA A 19 8.25 -3.52 -10.15
CA ALA A 19 8.59 -2.09 -10.23
C ALA A 19 7.66 -1.23 -9.37
N ALA A 20 6.35 -1.47 -9.42
CA ALA A 20 5.39 -0.78 -8.56
C ALA A 20 5.69 -1.02 -7.08
N VAL A 21 5.89 -2.28 -6.70
CA VAL A 21 6.20 -2.63 -5.32
C VAL A 21 7.51 -1.99 -4.88
N ASP A 22 8.58 -2.09 -5.67
CA ASP A 22 9.90 -1.49 -5.39
C ASP A 22 9.80 0.02 -5.13
N TYR A 23 9.05 0.74 -5.98
CA TYR A 23 8.85 2.18 -5.87
C TYR A 23 8.27 2.60 -4.50
N PHE A 24 7.16 1.99 -4.09
CA PHE A 24 6.59 2.26 -2.77
C PHE A 24 7.49 1.71 -1.66
N MET A 25 8.18 0.58 -1.88
CA MET A 25 9.06 -0.03 -0.90
C MET A 25 10.28 0.85 -0.57
N ASP A 26 10.79 1.59 -1.55
CA ASP A 26 11.90 2.55 -1.40
C ASP A 26 11.45 3.79 -0.61
N GLN A 27 10.25 4.30 -0.90
CA GLN A 27 9.68 5.45 -0.20
C GLN A 27 9.36 5.19 1.28
N ARG A 28 9.31 3.93 1.73
CA ARG A 28 9.02 3.58 3.12
C ARG A 28 9.94 4.24 4.13
N GLU A 29 11.23 4.27 3.83
CA GLU A 29 12.23 4.81 4.74
C GLU A 29 12.07 6.33 4.85
N GLN A 30 11.81 7.00 3.72
CA GLN A 30 11.54 8.42 3.69
C GLN A 30 10.24 8.77 4.43
N VAL A 31 9.16 8.02 4.20
CA VAL A 31 7.89 8.21 4.93
C VAL A 31 8.08 8.00 6.42
N ARG A 32 8.84 6.98 6.84
CA ARG A 32 9.15 6.78 8.25
C ARG A 32 9.93 7.95 8.85
N ALA A 33 10.90 8.50 8.10
CA ALA A 33 11.72 9.62 8.56
C ALA A 33 10.95 10.96 8.60
N SER A 34 10.09 11.21 7.61
CA SER A 34 9.28 12.43 7.52
C SER A 34 8.00 12.38 8.35
N GLY A 35 7.52 11.19 8.70
CA GLY A 35 6.27 10.99 9.44
C GLY A 35 5.07 10.66 8.54
N PRO A 36 3.84 10.68 9.10
CA PRO A 36 2.65 10.28 8.36
C PRO A 36 2.43 11.16 7.14
N VAL A 37 2.29 10.51 5.98
CA VAL A 37 1.88 11.11 4.72
C VAL A 37 0.38 11.42 4.79
N THR A 38 0.04 12.69 4.94
CA THR A 38 -1.36 13.17 4.99
C THR A 38 -1.77 13.89 3.71
N GLU A 39 -0.81 14.30 2.89
CA GLU A 39 -1.05 15.08 1.66
C GLU A 39 0.09 14.89 0.64
N GLY A 40 -0.13 15.36 -0.60
CA GLY A 40 0.81 15.29 -1.70
C GLY A 40 0.59 14.11 -2.65
N ALA A 41 1.41 14.01 -3.70
CA ALA A 41 1.25 12.99 -4.74
C ALA A 41 1.36 11.55 -4.19
N LEU A 42 2.20 11.34 -3.18
CA LEU A 42 2.33 10.03 -2.53
C LEU A 42 1.06 9.66 -1.73
N PHE A 43 0.42 10.64 -1.08
CA PHE A 43 -0.85 10.41 -0.38
C PHE A 43 -1.94 9.98 -1.35
N ASP A 44 -2.05 10.66 -2.48
CA ASP A 44 -3.04 10.37 -3.51
C ASP A 44 -2.82 8.97 -4.11
N GLN A 45 -1.56 8.64 -4.45
CA GLN A 45 -1.18 7.32 -4.97
C GLN A 45 -1.47 6.19 -3.96
N LEU A 46 -1.15 6.38 -2.68
CA LEU A 46 -1.44 5.39 -1.63
C LEU A 46 -2.95 5.27 -1.38
N THR A 47 -3.69 6.37 -1.47
CA THR A 47 -5.15 6.40 -1.38
C THR A 47 -5.79 5.61 -2.50
N ASP A 48 -5.38 5.84 -3.75
CA ASP A 48 -5.86 5.07 -4.90
C ASP A 48 -5.50 3.59 -4.76
N LEU A 49 -4.24 3.28 -4.44
CA LEU A 49 -3.77 1.90 -4.22
C LEU A 49 -4.61 1.18 -3.15
N TYR A 50 -4.79 1.82 -2.00
CA TYR A 50 -5.50 1.22 -0.88
C TYR A 50 -7.00 1.06 -1.18
N THR A 51 -7.62 2.08 -1.79
CA THR A 51 -9.04 2.05 -2.15
C THR A 51 -9.32 0.93 -3.16
N ARG A 52 -8.48 0.80 -4.21
CA ARG A 52 -8.61 -0.30 -5.17
C ARG A 52 -8.38 -1.65 -4.51
N TYR A 53 -7.38 -1.76 -3.62
CA TYR A 53 -7.17 -2.98 -2.85
C TYR A 53 -8.39 -3.36 -2.01
N CYS A 54 -9.01 -2.41 -1.30
CA CYS A 54 -10.24 -2.62 -0.53
C CYS A 54 -11.39 -3.10 -1.42
N ASN A 55 -11.52 -2.57 -2.64
CA ASN A 55 -12.52 -3.01 -3.60
C ASN A 55 -12.24 -4.44 -4.12
N CYS A 56 -10.98 -4.83 -4.23
CA CYS A 56 -10.57 -6.16 -4.73
C CYS A 56 -10.53 -7.23 -3.63
N SER A 57 -10.41 -6.85 -2.36
CA SER A 57 -10.26 -7.77 -1.23
C SER A 57 -11.48 -7.72 -0.32
N PRO A 58 -12.39 -8.72 -0.41
CA PRO A 58 -13.55 -8.80 0.48
C PRO A 58 -13.08 -8.87 1.96
N GLY A 59 -13.73 -8.09 2.84
CA GLY A 59 -13.35 -7.93 4.25
C GLY A 59 -12.34 -6.80 4.55
N TYR A 60 -11.77 -6.17 3.52
CA TYR A 60 -11.01 -4.92 3.65
C TYR A 60 -11.83 -3.68 3.27
N GLU A 61 -13.13 -3.83 3.07
CA GLU A 61 -14.03 -2.76 2.63
C GLU A 61 -13.91 -1.52 3.53
N LEU A 62 -13.85 -0.35 2.88
CA LEU A 62 -13.78 0.92 3.59
C LEU A 62 -15.04 1.14 4.42
N ASN A 63 -16.22 0.65 4.01
CA ASN A 63 -17.47 0.76 4.78
C ASN A 63 -17.74 2.18 5.33
N GLY A 64 -17.46 3.22 4.52
CA GLY A 64 -17.58 4.63 4.93
C GLY A 64 -16.42 5.18 5.78
N ARG A 65 -15.31 4.44 5.93
CA ARG A 65 -14.07 4.93 6.56
C ARG A 65 -13.32 5.83 5.60
N HIS A 66 -12.96 7.01 6.07
CA HIS A 66 -12.14 7.96 5.33
C HIS A 66 -10.68 7.82 5.74
N ILE A 67 -9.80 7.76 4.74
CA ILE A 67 -8.35 7.74 4.96
C ILE A 67 -7.92 9.13 5.41
N SER A 68 -7.28 9.20 6.58
CA SER A 68 -6.73 10.43 7.15
C SER A 68 -5.23 10.58 6.91
N GLY A 69 -4.53 9.50 6.57
CA GLY A 69 -3.09 9.51 6.36
C GLY A 69 -2.51 8.11 6.21
N PHE A 70 -1.25 8.03 5.80
CA PHE A 70 -0.46 6.80 5.76
C PHE A 70 0.81 6.98 6.57
N LEU A 71 1.20 5.97 7.34
CA LEU A 71 2.48 5.96 8.04
C LEU A 71 3.20 4.66 7.75
N VAL A 72 4.50 4.67 7.97
CA VAL A 72 5.34 3.47 7.90
C VAL A 72 5.93 3.24 9.27
N ASP A 73 5.72 2.04 9.79
CA ASP A 73 6.21 1.65 11.10
C ASP A 73 6.74 0.22 11.05
N TYR A 74 7.60 -0.12 11.99
CA TYR A 74 8.11 -1.48 12.11
C TYR A 74 7.02 -2.36 12.71
N GLU A 75 6.73 -3.45 12.01
CA GLU A 75 5.94 -4.53 12.59
C GLU A 75 6.92 -5.55 13.17
N LEU A 76 6.99 -5.62 14.50
CA LEU A 76 7.79 -6.62 15.18
C LEU A 76 7.06 -7.96 15.05
N ARG A 77 7.60 -8.88 14.26
CA ARG A 77 7.10 -10.25 14.19
C ARG A 77 8.08 -11.17 14.90
N ASP A 78 7.64 -11.75 16.01
CA ASP A 78 8.35 -12.84 16.66
C ASP A 78 8.00 -14.14 15.91
N ASN A 79 8.89 -14.57 15.02
CA ASN A 79 8.76 -15.82 14.28
C ASN A 79 10.05 -16.66 14.41
N GLY A 80 10.61 -16.72 15.63
CA GLY A 80 11.88 -17.37 15.93
C GLY A 80 13.12 -16.50 15.72
N GLY A 81 12.96 -15.18 15.54
CA GLY A 81 14.01 -14.19 15.41
C GLY A 81 13.45 -12.79 15.21
N TYR A 82 14.14 -11.76 15.72
CA TYR A 82 13.72 -10.36 15.58
C TYR A 82 13.91 -9.88 14.14
N VAL A 83 12.89 -10.02 13.30
CA VAL A 83 12.89 -9.44 11.95
C VAL A 83 11.97 -8.23 11.94
N GLN A 84 12.57 -7.04 11.86
CA GLN A 84 11.83 -5.79 11.72
C GLN A 84 11.50 -5.56 10.24
N HIS A 85 10.22 -5.61 9.90
CA HIS A 85 9.76 -5.26 8.55
C HIS A 85 9.05 -3.91 8.56
N LEU A 86 9.50 -3.00 7.69
CA LEU A 86 8.78 -1.74 7.43
C LEU A 86 7.49 -2.06 6.69
N CYS A 87 6.36 -1.81 7.35
CA CYS A 87 5.03 -1.99 6.81
C CYS A 87 4.31 -0.65 6.71
N TYR A 88 3.58 -0.46 5.61
CA TYR A 88 2.65 0.65 5.50
C TYR A 88 1.43 0.38 6.39
N LYS A 89 0.99 1.42 7.09
CA LYS A 89 -0.24 1.44 7.85
C LYS A 89 -1.07 2.62 7.38
N VAL A 90 -2.33 2.35 7.06
CA VAL A 90 -3.31 3.40 6.77
C VAL A 90 -3.92 3.87 8.08
N LYS A 91 -4.09 5.18 8.24
CA LYS A 91 -4.77 5.81 9.36
C LYS A 91 -6.11 6.34 8.85
N PHE A 92 -7.17 6.04 9.56
CA PHE A 92 -8.52 6.47 9.25
C PHE A 92 -8.95 7.61 10.17
N THR A 93 -9.96 8.37 9.74
CA THR A 93 -10.56 9.45 10.54
C THR A 93 -11.22 8.97 11.82
N ASN A 94 -11.64 7.70 11.89
CA ASN A 94 -12.16 7.05 13.09
C ASN A 94 -11.05 6.60 14.08
N HIS A 95 -9.82 7.11 13.92
CA HIS A 95 -8.64 6.75 14.72
C HIS A 95 -8.15 5.30 14.55
N GLU A 96 -8.75 4.52 13.64
CA GLU A 96 -8.29 3.17 13.34
C GLU A 96 -7.01 3.23 12.50
N VAL A 97 -6.07 2.32 12.79
CA VAL A 97 -4.86 2.14 12.01
C VAL A 97 -4.80 0.69 11.55
N ARG A 98 -4.66 0.49 10.23
CA ARG A 98 -4.59 -0.85 9.65
C ARG A 98 -3.28 -1.06 8.89
N PRO A 99 -2.51 -2.10 9.19
CA PRO A 99 -1.38 -2.48 8.34
C PRO A 99 -1.91 -3.03 7.02
N PHE A 100 -1.22 -2.70 5.93
CA PHE A 100 -1.47 -3.31 4.64
C PHE A 100 -0.16 -3.58 3.90
N SER A 101 -0.18 -4.59 3.05
CA SER A 101 0.97 -4.95 2.24
C SER A 101 0.81 -4.38 0.85
N VAL A 102 1.71 -3.48 0.45
CA VAL A 102 1.75 -2.94 -0.92
C VAL A 102 1.85 -4.08 -1.94
N ASN A 103 2.64 -5.12 -1.66
CA ASN A 103 2.75 -6.28 -2.54
C ASN A 103 1.39 -6.97 -2.75
N LYS A 104 0.60 -7.17 -1.68
CA LYS A 104 -0.76 -7.72 -1.80
C LYS A 104 -1.70 -6.76 -2.53
N ALA A 105 -1.63 -5.47 -2.24
CA ALA A 105 -2.43 -4.44 -2.89
C ALA A 105 -2.23 -4.42 -4.40
N VAL A 106 -0.97 -4.32 -4.84
CA VAL A 106 -0.61 -4.34 -6.27
C VAL A 106 -1.01 -5.67 -6.91
N SER A 107 -0.84 -6.80 -6.22
CA SER A 107 -1.27 -8.10 -6.77
C SER A 107 -2.77 -8.15 -7.02
N ALA A 108 -3.57 -7.75 -6.03
CA ALA A 108 -5.02 -7.78 -6.12
C ALA A 108 -5.54 -6.89 -7.25
N ILE A 109 -4.94 -5.71 -7.44
CA ILE A 109 -5.28 -4.81 -8.55
C ILE A 109 -4.95 -5.46 -9.89
N ILE A 110 -3.73 -5.99 -10.05
CA ILE A 110 -3.31 -6.68 -11.29
C ILE A 110 -4.22 -7.87 -11.59
N GLU A 111 -4.73 -8.55 -10.55
CA GLU A 111 -5.67 -9.66 -10.73
C GLU A 111 -7.07 -9.16 -11.12
N ALA A 112 -7.54 -8.05 -10.55
CA ALA A 112 -8.81 -7.44 -10.91
C ALA A 112 -8.82 -6.85 -12.34
N GLU A 113 -7.70 -6.31 -12.81
CA GLU A 113 -7.55 -5.82 -14.19
C GLU A 113 -7.45 -6.95 -15.25
N ARG A 114 -7.54 -8.24 -14.86
CA ARG A 114 -7.58 -9.38 -15.80
C ARG A 114 -8.97 -9.69 -16.34
N VAL A 115 -10.00 -9.02 -15.85
CA VAL A 115 -11.41 -9.22 -16.23
C VAL A 115 -11.74 -8.34 -17.43
#